data_AF-A0AA86DYE6-F1
#
_entry.id   AF-A0AA86DYE6-F1
#
_cell.length_a   1.000
_cell.length_b   1.000
_cell.length_c   1.000
_cell.angle_alpha   90.00
_cell.angle_beta   90.00
_cell.angle_gamma   90.00
#
_symmetry.space_group_name_H-M   'P 1'
#
loop_
_entity.id
_entity.type
_entity.pdbx_description
1 polymer ?
#
loop_
_entity_poly.entity_id
_entity_poly.type
_entity_poly.pdbx_seq_one_letter_code
_entity_poly.pdbx_strand_id
1 'polypeptide(L)'
;MNKSVFWLFLLCSYALCAPIEYEYEHKFILKKDAPGLVLINHKEVTKKPTAENPNNEYLLKLRWTLFTNNMLTLLVNYRGYPTQYVLEKKYPLQSIVVPLLPDGNNKMIAQTYAKIVFNDFDQRNKEAILDIFIEDNQQRIEVEFKPKKKP
;
A
#
# COMPACT_ATOMS: atom_id res chain seq x y z
N MET A 1 -9.24 50.96 21.17
CA MET A 1 -8.61 50.16 20.10
C MET A 1 -8.78 48.68 20.47
N ASN A 2 -9.58 47.96 19.69
CA ASN A 2 -10.42 46.84 20.14
C ASN A 2 -9.66 45.52 20.33
N LYS A 3 -9.70 44.98 21.56
CA LYS A 3 -9.15 43.67 21.94
C LYS A 3 -9.90 42.46 21.35
N SER A 4 -11.03 42.69 20.67
CA SER A 4 -11.91 41.64 20.14
C SER A 4 -11.50 41.08 18.78
N VAL A 5 -10.50 41.67 18.10
CA VAL A 5 -10.05 41.21 16.77
C VAL A 5 -9.06 40.05 16.87
N PHE A 6 -8.40 39.88 18.02
CA PHE A 6 -7.34 38.86 18.17
C PHE A 6 -7.88 37.43 18.30
N TRP A 7 -9.13 37.25 18.71
CA TRP A 7 -9.75 35.93 18.83
C TRP A 7 -10.32 35.39 17.51
N LEU A 8 -10.53 36.25 16.50
CA LEU A 8 -11.07 35.83 15.21
C LEU A 8 -10.02 35.13 14.33
N PHE A 9 -8.73 35.40 14.57
CA PHE A 9 -7.63 34.78 13.82
C PHE A 9 -7.24 33.38 14.33
N LEU A 10 -7.62 33.00 15.56
CA LEU A 10 -7.26 31.70 16.15
C LEU A 10 -8.27 30.58 15.81
N LEU A 11 -9.44 30.93 15.27
CA LEU A 11 -10.49 29.97 14.90
C LEU A 11 -10.39 29.47 13.44
N CYS A 12 -9.57 30.11 12.61
CA CYS A 12 -9.51 29.81 11.17
C CYS A 12 -8.43 28.76 10.79
N SER A 13 -7.62 28.29 11.74
CA SER A 13 -6.52 27.35 11.47
C SER A 13 -6.92 25.86 11.52
N TYR A 14 -8.20 25.54 11.77
CA TYR A 14 -8.69 24.15 11.80
C TYR A 14 -9.32 23.67 10.49
N ALA A 15 -9.42 24.53 9.48
CA ALA A 15 -10.01 24.15 8.21
C ALA A 15 -8.93 23.70 7.21
N LEU A 16 -9.08 22.48 6.71
CA LEU A 16 -8.36 21.85 5.58
C LEU A 16 -7.08 21.08 5.91
N CYS A 17 -7.19 20.10 6.80
CA CYS A 17 -6.43 18.85 6.60
C CYS A 17 -7.43 17.82 6.10
N ALA A 18 -7.64 17.75 4.77
CA ALA A 18 -8.38 16.64 4.19
C ALA A 18 -7.57 15.36 4.47
N PRO A 19 -8.20 14.29 5.00
CA PRO A 19 -7.51 13.03 5.15
C PRO A 19 -7.03 12.55 3.78
N ILE A 20 -5.83 11.99 3.72
CA ILE A 20 -5.36 11.27 2.52
C ILE A 20 -6.28 10.06 2.38
N GLU A 21 -7.17 10.09 1.40
CA GLU A 21 -8.05 8.97 1.06
C GLU A 21 -7.37 8.14 -0.02
N TYR A 22 -6.96 6.92 0.34
CA TYR A 22 -6.39 5.99 -0.64
C TYR A 22 -7.52 5.34 -1.44
N GLU A 23 -7.33 5.21 -2.75
CA GLU A 23 -8.34 4.62 -3.65
C GLU A 23 -8.62 3.14 -3.30
N TYR A 24 -7.59 2.41 -2.85
CA TYR A 24 -7.76 1.04 -2.39
C TYR A 24 -7.07 0.81 -1.04
N GLU A 25 -7.79 0.15 -0.13
CA GLU A 25 -7.28 -0.29 1.17
C GLU A 25 -7.58 -1.79 1.38
N HIS A 26 -6.60 -2.53 1.90
CA HIS A 26 -6.80 -3.91 2.28
C HIS A 26 -5.93 -4.34 3.47
N LYS A 27 -6.53 -5.11 4.39
CA LYS A 27 -5.84 -5.71 5.53
C LYS A 27 -5.61 -7.19 5.29
N PHE A 28 -4.34 -7.58 5.12
CA PHE A 28 -3.93 -8.97 5.09
C PHE A 28 -3.61 -9.48 6.50
N ILE A 29 -4.16 -10.66 6.83
CA ILE A 29 -3.79 -11.43 8.02
C ILE A 29 -3.18 -12.74 7.51
N LEU A 30 -1.84 -12.84 7.54
CA LEU A 30 -1.10 -13.90 6.88
C LEU A 30 -0.39 -14.80 7.89
N LYS A 31 -0.54 -16.11 7.73
CA LYS A 31 0.35 -17.10 8.34
C LYS A 31 1.73 -17.05 7.69
N LYS A 32 2.72 -17.66 8.35
CA LYS A 32 4.09 -17.76 7.84
C LYS A 32 4.09 -18.35 6.43
N ASP A 33 4.82 -17.69 5.53
CA ASP A 33 4.97 -18.07 4.12
C ASP A 33 3.68 -18.08 3.28
N ALA A 34 2.51 -17.77 3.87
CA ALA A 34 1.26 -17.65 3.13
C ALA A 34 1.28 -16.39 2.25
N PRO A 35 0.86 -16.49 0.98
CA PRO A 35 0.90 -15.37 0.06
C PRO A 35 -0.27 -14.41 0.27
N GLY A 36 0.04 -13.12 0.30
CA GLY A 36 -0.87 -12.03 -0.05
C GLY A 36 -0.61 -11.59 -1.50
N LEU A 37 -1.67 -11.41 -2.26
CA LEU A 37 -1.64 -11.13 -3.69
C LEU A 37 -2.47 -9.87 -3.97
N VAL A 38 -1.90 -8.96 -4.75
CA VAL A 38 -2.58 -7.77 -5.26
C VAL A 38 -2.47 -7.84 -6.78
N LEU A 39 -3.60 -8.12 -7.43
CA LEU A 39 -3.72 -8.17 -8.88
C LEU A 39 -4.07 -6.77 -9.36
N ILE A 40 -3.28 -6.24 -10.29
CA ILE A 40 -3.36 -4.87 -10.77
C ILE A 40 -3.57 -4.90 -12.29
N ASN A 41 -4.70 -4.37 -12.74
CA ASN A 41 -5.07 -4.28 -14.15
C ASN A 41 -4.98 -2.83 -14.62
N HIS A 42 -4.33 -2.58 -15.74
CA HIS A 42 -4.26 -1.22 -16.31
C HIS A 42 -5.48 -0.98 -17.20
N LYS A 43 -6.21 0.11 -16.97
CA LYS A 43 -7.40 0.47 -17.77
C LYS A 43 -7.05 0.85 -19.22
N GLU A 44 -5.91 1.50 -19.42
CA GLU A 44 -5.49 2.03 -20.74
C GLU A 44 -4.72 1.02 -21.60
N VAL A 45 -4.18 -0.05 -21.01
CA VAL A 45 -3.33 -0.99 -21.76
C VAL A 45 -4.19 -2.03 -22.46
N THR A 46 -4.49 -1.74 -23.72
CA THR A 46 -5.08 -2.65 -24.72
C THR A 46 -4.05 -3.57 -25.39
N LYS A 47 -2.88 -3.80 -24.76
CA LYS A 47 -1.87 -4.70 -25.34
C LYS A 47 -2.42 -6.12 -25.35
N LYS A 48 -2.34 -6.77 -26.52
CA LYS A 48 -2.73 -8.16 -26.67
C LYS A 48 -1.96 -9.00 -25.63
N PRO A 49 -2.66 -9.85 -24.88
CA PRO A 49 -2.01 -10.74 -23.94
C PRO A 49 -0.92 -11.57 -24.61
N THR A 50 0.23 -11.68 -23.95
CA THR A 50 1.35 -12.50 -24.43
C THR A 50 1.31 -13.87 -23.76
N ALA A 51 1.99 -14.88 -24.33
CA ALA A 51 2.10 -16.19 -23.70
C ALA A 51 2.71 -16.12 -22.27
N GLU A 52 3.53 -15.09 -22.02
CA GLU A 52 4.17 -14.83 -20.72
C GLU A 52 3.33 -13.96 -19.78
N ASN A 53 2.42 -13.14 -20.32
CA ASN A 53 1.47 -12.32 -19.56
C ASN A 53 0.10 -12.33 -20.24
N PRO A 54 -0.69 -13.41 -20.06
CA PRO A 54 -1.90 -13.68 -20.83
C PRO A 54 -3.10 -12.80 -20.48
N ASN A 55 -2.98 -11.92 -19.49
CA ASN A 55 -4.04 -10.98 -19.11
C ASN A 55 -3.52 -9.53 -18.99
N ASN A 56 -2.24 -9.28 -19.29
CA ASN A 56 -1.56 -8.02 -19.00
C ASN A 56 -1.68 -7.61 -17.49
N GLU A 57 -1.83 -8.61 -16.63
CA GLU A 57 -2.01 -8.51 -15.18
C GLU A 57 -0.67 -8.26 -14.51
N TYR A 58 -0.61 -7.22 -13.68
CA TYR A 58 0.56 -6.93 -12.86
C TYR A 58 0.30 -7.49 -11.47
N LEU A 59 1.17 -8.40 -11.03
CA LEU A 59 0.99 -9.09 -9.76
C LEU A 59 2.04 -8.64 -8.75
N LEU A 60 1.56 -8.03 -7.66
CA LEU A 60 2.33 -7.77 -6.45
C LEU A 60 2.07 -8.91 -5.47
N LYS A 61 3.11 -9.70 -5.18
CA LYS A 61 3.09 -10.78 -4.20
C LYS A 61 3.83 -10.34 -2.96
N LEU A 62 3.29 -10.63 -1.79
CA LEU A 62 3.95 -10.45 -0.51
C LEU A 62 3.77 -11.67 0.38
N ARG A 63 4.81 -12.01 1.16
CA ARG A 63 4.74 -13.01 2.24
C ARG A 63 5.78 -12.69 3.29
N TRP A 64 5.57 -13.12 4.52
CA TRP A 64 6.57 -12.97 5.57
C TRP A 64 7.25 -14.30 5.89
N THR A 65 8.53 -14.22 6.27
CA THR A 65 9.40 -15.40 6.46
C THR A 65 9.94 -15.53 7.88
N LEU A 66 10.11 -14.42 8.60
CA LEU A 66 10.62 -14.40 9.96
C LEU A 66 9.99 -13.26 10.75
N PHE A 67 9.66 -13.53 12.01
CA PHE A 67 9.36 -12.51 13.00
C PHE A 67 10.21 -12.76 14.24
N THR A 68 11.09 -11.83 14.58
CA THR A 68 11.98 -11.90 15.74
C THR A 68 12.35 -10.51 16.21
N ASN A 69 12.59 -10.30 17.51
CA ASN A 69 12.96 -9.00 18.07
C ASN A 69 12.03 -7.85 17.61
N ASN A 70 10.72 -8.12 17.50
CA ASN A 70 9.70 -7.20 16.99
C ASN A 70 9.89 -6.72 15.54
N MET A 71 10.77 -7.39 14.77
CA MET A 71 11.02 -7.16 13.36
C MET A 71 10.38 -8.26 12.51
N LEU A 72 9.71 -7.86 11.43
CA LEU A 72 9.13 -8.74 10.42
C LEU A 72 9.99 -8.73 9.15
N THR A 73 10.47 -9.89 8.72
CA THR A 73 11.09 -10.05 7.39
C THR A 73 9.98 -10.29 6.37
N LEU A 74 9.80 -9.34 5.46
CA LEU A 74 8.82 -9.36 4.39
C LEU A 74 9.52 -9.58 3.05
N LEU A 75 9.09 -10.59 2.29
CA LEU A 75 9.48 -10.77 0.90
C LEU A 75 8.37 -10.20 0.02
N VAL A 76 8.74 -9.27 -0.84
CA VAL A 76 7.86 -8.67 -1.85
C VAL A 76 8.38 -9.03 -3.23
N ASN A 77 7.49 -9.37 -4.15
CA ASN A 77 7.82 -9.56 -5.54
C ASN A 77 6.81 -8.80 -6.38
N TYR A 78 7.30 -7.83 -7.15
CA TYR A 78 6.49 -7.13 -8.14
C TYR A 78 7.12 -7.31 -9.51
N ARG A 79 6.34 -7.77 -10.49
CA ARG A 79 6.79 -8.00 -11.88
C ARG A 79 8.04 -8.89 -12.01
N GLY A 80 8.19 -9.87 -11.12
CA GLY A 80 9.34 -10.79 -11.15
C GLY A 80 10.59 -10.26 -10.44
N TYR A 81 10.56 -9.08 -9.82
CA TYR A 81 11.66 -8.53 -9.02
C TYR A 81 11.43 -8.81 -7.53
N PRO A 82 12.09 -9.85 -6.96
CA PRO A 82 12.00 -10.13 -5.52
C PRO A 82 12.88 -9.19 -4.71
N THR A 83 12.31 -8.62 -3.65
CA THR A 83 13.00 -7.74 -2.70
C THR A 83 12.63 -8.15 -1.28
N GLN A 84 13.63 -8.23 -0.40
CA GLN A 84 13.43 -8.50 1.02
C GLN A 84 13.52 -7.19 1.82
N TYR A 85 12.58 -7.00 2.73
CA TYR A 85 12.52 -5.89 3.67
C TYR A 85 12.47 -6.39 5.10
N VAL A 86 12.96 -5.57 6.03
CA VAL A 86 12.80 -5.78 7.47
C VAL A 86 11.98 -4.61 7.99
N LEU A 87 10.81 -4.92 8.56
CA LEU A 87 9.85 -3.95 9.06
C LEU A 87 9.73 -4.00 10.58
N GLU A 88 9.47 -2.87 11.21
CA GLU A 88 9.19 -2.73 12.64
C GLU A 88 7.86 -2.02 12.86
N LYS A 89 7.22 -2.13 14.02
CA LYS A 89 5.95 -1.41 14.30
C LYS A 89 6.09 0.11 14.44
N LYS A 90 7.27 0.67 14.19
CA LYS A 90 7.59 2.09 14.41
C LYS A 90 8.19 2.72 13.16
N TYR A 91 7.91 4.01 12.98
CA TYR A 91 8.59 4.82 11.97
C TYR A 91 10.12 4.80 12.18
N PRO A 92 10.94 4.77 11.11
CA PRO A 92 10.56 4.77 9.69
C PRO A 92 10.31 3.38 9.08
N LEU A 93 10.62 2.31 9.81
CA LEU A 93 10.62 0.94 9.27
C LEU A 93 9.24 0.27 9.28
N GLN A 94 8.18 1.00 9.62
CA GLN A 94 6.81 0.47 9.62
C GLN A 94 6.24 0.20 8.24
N SER A 95 6.81 0.78 7.18
CA SER A 95 6.23 0.65 5.85
C SER A 95 7.26 0.74 4.74
N ILE A 96 6.89 0.18 3.60
CA ILE A 96 7.61 0.31 2.33
C ILE A 96 6.65 0.84 1.26
N VAL A 97 7.23 1.42 0.22
CA VAL A 97 6.49 1.89 -0.95
C VAL A 97 7.00 1.12 -2.18
N VAL A 98 6.06 0.56 -2.94
CA VAL A 98 6.32 -0.16 -4.18
C VAL A 98 5.68 0.63 -5.33
N PRO A 99 6.47 1.25 -6.21
CA PRO A 99 5.93 1.89 -7.42
C PRO A 99 5.24 0.84 -8.29
N LEU A 100 3.98 1.08 -8.67
CA LEU A 100 3.19 0.18 -9.51
C LEU A 100 3.26 0.62 -10.98
N LEU A 101 3.10 1.91 -11.24
CA LEU A 101 3.25 2.49 -12.58
C LEU A 101 4.48 3.41 -12.65
N PRO A 102 5.06 3.59 -13.85
CA PRO A 102 6.04 4.65 -14.06
C PRO A 102 5.43 6.01 -13.74
N ASP A 103 6.26 6.90 -13.18
CA ASP A 103 5.89 8.30 -13.00
C ASP A 103 5.57 8.91 -14.38
N GLY A 104 4.39 9.54 -14.50
CA GLY A 104 4.06 10.35 -15.68
C GLY A 104 4.82 11.69 -15.69
N ASN A 105 4.58 12.53 -16.71
CA ASN A 105 5.24 13.83 -16.87
C ASN A 105 5.12 14.74 -15.62
N ASN A 106 4.04 14.61 -14.84
CA ASN A 106 3.90 15.26 -13.55
C ASN A 106 3.85 14.22 -12.43
N LYS A 107 4.98 14.02 -11.76
CA LYS A 107 5.14 13.06 -10.66
C LYS A 107 4.18 13.28 -9.48
N MET A 108 3.76 14.52 -9.21
CA MET A 108 2.84 14.78 -8.08
C MET A 108 1.44 14.24 -8.35
N ILE A 109 1.05 14.15 -9.63
CA ILE A 109 -0.30 13.76 -10.05
C ILE A 109 -0.33 12.31 -10.54
N ALA A 110 0.73 11.87 -11.20
CA ALA A 110 0.78 10.58 -11.90
C ALA A 110 1.47 9.47 -11.11
N GLN A 111 1.61 9.61 -9.80
CA GLN A 111 2.12 8.54 -8.94
C GLN A 111 1.06 7.46 -8.76
N THR A 112 1.43 6.21 -9.01
CA THR A 112 0.63 5.03 -8.63
C THR A 112 1.54 4.06 -7.89
N TYR A 113 1.29 3.87 -6.60
CA TYR A 113 2.15 3.07 -5.73
C TYR A 113 1.33 2.28 -4.71
N ALA A 114 1.89 1.16 -4.24
CA ALA A 114 1.39 0.45 -3.08
C ALA A 114 2.26 0.77 -1.86
N LYS A 115 1.65 1.25 -0.79
CA LYS A 115 2.27 1.36 0.53
C LYS A 115 1.88 0.14 1.36
N ILE A 116 2.88 -0.64 1.77
CA ILE A 116 2.68 -1.82 2.61
C ILE A 116 3.12 -1.46 4.02
N VAL A 117 2.21 -1.55 4.98
CA VAL A 117 2.43 -1.17 6.38
C VAL A 117 2.38 -2.42 7.25
N PHE A 118 3.42 -2.62 8.07
CA PHE A 118 3.40 -3.60 9.14
C PHE A 118 2.64 -3.05 10.34
N ASN A 119 1.37 -3.45 10.46
CA ASN A 119 0.49 -2.95 11.50
C ASN A 119 0.71 -3.69 12.83
N ASP A 120 0.64 -5.03 12.81
CA ASP A 120 0.78 -5.82 14.04
C ASP A 120 1.16 -7.29 13.77
N PHE A 121 1.53 -8.02 14.81
CA PHE A 121 1.77 -9.47 14.75
C PHE A 121 1.04 -10.17 15.89
N ASP A 122 0.11 -11.06 15.53
CA ASP A 122 -0.59 -11.92 16.46
C ASP A 122 0.35 -13.05 16.92
N GLN A 123 0.86 -12.93 18.15
CA GLN A 123 1.76 -13.92 18.73
C GLN A 123 1.09 -15.28 18.95
N ARG A 124 -0.22 -15.30 19.24
CA ARG A 124 -0.95 -16.52 19.54
C ARG A 124 -1.14 -17.35 18.28
N ASN A 125 -1.58 -16.72 17.21
CA ASN A 125 -1.86 -17.39 15.93
C ASN A 125 -0.63 -17.46 15.01
N LYS A 126 0.45 -16.73 15.34
CA LYS A 126 1.64 -16.54 14.51
C LYS A 126 1.25 -15.98 13.13
N GLU A 127 0.54 -14.86 13.15
CA GLU A 127 0.02 -14.19 11.95
C GLU A 127 0.50 -12.74 11.90
N ALA A 128 0.99 -12.32 10.73
CA ALA A 128 1.33 -10.92 10.47
C ALA A 128 0.11 -10.18 9.93
N ILE A 129 -0.13 -8.99 10.46
CA ILE A 129 -1.20 -8.08 10.04
C ILE A 129 -0.55 -6.96 9.24
N LEU A 130 -0.84 -6.93 7.94
CA LEU A 130 -0.26 -6.01 6.97
C LEU A 130 -1.39 -5.18 6.33
N ASP A 131 -1.29 -3.87 6.42
CA ASP A 131 -2.23 -2.96 5.75
C ASP A 131 -1.62 -2.49 4.44
N ILE A 132 -2.38 -2.60 3.36
CA ILE A 132 -1.99 -2.21 2.00
C ILE A 132 -2.85 -1.05 1.59
N PHE A 133 -2.19 0.04 1.22
CA PHE A 133 -2.82 1.23 0.68
C PHE A 133 -2.31 1.45 -0.74
N ILE A 134 -3.20 1.69 -1.70
CA ILE A 134 -2.81 1.98 -3.07
C ILE A 134 -3.30 3.38 -3.43
N GLU A 135 -2.34 4.21 -3.81
CA GLU A 135 -2.58 5.53 -4.39
C GLU A 135 -2.69 5.37 -5.90
N ASP A 136 -3.74 5.93 -6.50
CA ASP A 136 -3.88 6.03 -7.95
C ASP A 136 -4.72 7.26 -8.33
N ASN A 137 -4.15 8.46 -8.17
CA ASN A 137 -4.87 9.72 -8.34
C ASN A 137 -5.46 9.95 -9.74
N GLN A 138 -4.98 9.21 -10.75
CA GLN A 138 -5.48 9.27 -12.13
C GLN A 138 -6.41 8.10 -12.48
N GLN A 139 -6.74 7.23 -11.51
CA GLN A 139 -7.63 6.08 -11.68
C GLN A 139 -7.28 5.18 -12.88
N ARG A 140 -5.98 4.98 -13.13
CA ARG A 140 -5.42 4.22 -14.24
C ARG A 140 -5.46 2.71 -14.03
N ILE A 141 -5.66 2.25 -12.80
CA ILE A 141 -5.68 0.83 -12.47
C ILE A 141 -7.00 0.36 -11.85
N GLU A 142 -7.23 -0.94 -11.92
CA GLU A 142 -8.20 -1.68 -11.11
C GLU A 142 -7.44 -2.71 -10.28
N VAL A 143 -7.89 -2.92 -9.03
CA VAL A 143 -7.19 -3.78 -8.08
C VAL A 143 -8.10 -4.87 -7.53
N GLU A 144 -7.60 -6.10 -7.49
CA GLU A 144 -8.19 -7.21 -6.75
C GLU A 144 -7.21 -7.75 -5.70
N PHE A 145 -7.68 -7.92 -4.46
CA PHE A 145 -6.91 -8.51 -3.36
C PHE A 145 -7.24 -9.99 -3.15
N LYS A 146 -6.21 -10.83 -3.00
CA LYS A 146 -6.35 -12.25 -2.63
C LYS A 146 -5.35 -12.63 -1.52
N PRO A 147 -5.75 -13.38 -0.47
CA PRO A 147 -7.12 -13.83 -0.19
C PRO A 147 -8.05 -12.63 0.10
N LYS A 148 -9.34 -12.79 -0.22
CA LYS A 148 -10.34 -11.77 0.11
C LYS A 148 -10.41 -11.60 1.64
N LYS A 149 -10.79 -10.40 2.08
CA LYS A 149 -11.00 -10.10 3.50
C LYS A 149 -11.96 -11.15 4.06
N LYS A 150 -11.56 -11.86 5.12
CA LYS A 150 -12.50 -12.75 5.81
C LYS A 150 -13.66 -11.87 6.32
N PRO A 151 -14.93 -12.25 6.06
CA PRO A 151 -16.08 -11.50 6.53
C PRO A 151 -16.08 -11.35 8.05
#